data_AF-W8RRJ0-F1
#
_entry.id   AF-W8RRJ0-F1
#
_cell.length_a   1.000
_cell.length_b   1.000
_cell.length_c   1.000
_cell.angle_alpha   90.00
_cell.angle_beta   90.00
_cell.angle_gamma   90.00
#
_symmetry.space_group_name_H-M   'P 1'
#
loop_
_entity.id
_entity.type
_entity.pdbx_description
1 polymer ?
#
loop_
_entity_poly.entity_id
_entity_poly.type
_entity_poly.pdbx_seq_one_letter_code
_entity_poly.pdbx_strand_id
1 'polypeptide(L)'
;MTARPDGAVQAVRALFAAQRAALRAGQFSDPALVSERVMAAISALDPVRDRAALAALKDEARHTANLLRAARDGVARARGEMRSAQSTVLTTYDAYGQRKGPSAGGGRTLARG
;
A
#
# COMPACT_ATOMS: atom_id res chain seq x y z
N MET A 1 31.16 -1.04 21.54
CA MET A 1 29.90 -1.74 21.88
C MET A 1 29.42 -2.46 20.64
N THR A 2 29.70 -3.77 20.53
CA THR A 2 29.27 -4.60 19.40
C THR A 2 27.80 -4.97 19.59
N ALA A 3 26.91 -4.36 18.82
CA ALA A 3 25.54 -4.83 18.73
C ALA A 3 25.58 -6.30 18.29
N ARG A 4 24.99 -7.20 19.11
CA ARG A 4 24.93 -8.63 18.79
C ARG A 4 24.28 -8.80 17.40
N PRO A 5 24.79 -9.69 16.54
CA PRO A 5 24.21 -9.96 15.21
C PRO A 5 22.71 -10.34 15.30
N ASP A 6 22.29 -10.99 16.38
CA ASP A 6 20.88 -11.27 16.68
C ASP A 6 20.01 -10.01 16.75
N GLY A 7 20.55 -8.90 17.24
CA GLY A 7 19.85 -7.63 17.34
C GLY A 7 19.59 -6.99 15.97
N ALA A 8 20.54 -7.12 15.04
CA ALA A 8 20.39 -6.62 13.68
C ALA A 8 19.33 -7.42 12.90
N VAL A 9 19.35 -8.76 13.02
CA VAL A 9 18.33 -9.63 12.40
C VAL A 9 16.93 -9.32 12.96
N GLN A 10 16.80 -9.17 14.29
CA GLN A 10 15.52 -8.79 14.91
C GLN A 10 15.04 -7.40 14.47
N ALA A 11 15.95 -6.43 14.32
CA ALA A 11 15.61 -5.11 13.82
C ALA A 11 15.05 -5.16 12.40
N VAL A 12 15.65 -5.93 11.49
CA VAL A 12 15.12 -6.10 10.12
C VAL A 12 13.74 -6.77 10.14
N ARG A 13 13.56 -7.82 10.95
CA ARG A 13 12.25 -8.50 11.09
C ARG A 13 11.17 -7.56 11.63
N ALA A 14 11.51 -6.74 12.63
CA ALA A 14 10.58 -5.76 13.19
C ALA A 14 10.19 -4.70 12.15
N LEU A 15 11.13 -4.24 11.31
CA LEU A 15 10.84 -3.31 10.21
C LEU A 15 9.88 -3.93 9.19
N PHE A 16 10.08 -5.18 8.78
CA PHE A 16 9.15 -5.87 7.88
C PHE A 16 7.77 -6.12 8.53
N ALA A 17 7.72 -6.42 9.82
CA ALA A 17 6.46 -6.55 10.55
C ALA A 17 5.69 -5.22 10.60
N ALA A 18 6.37 -4.13 10.93
CA ALA A 18 5.79 -2.78 10.93
C ALA A 18 5.28 -2.37 9.55
N GLN A 19 6.05 -2.65 8.49
CA GLN A 19 5.64 -2.37 7.11
C GLN A 19 4.38 -3.15 6.72
N ARG A 20 4.29 -4.44 7.08
CA ARG A 20 3.08 -5.25 6.83
C ARG A 20 1.87 -4.72 7.60
N ALA A 21 2.04 -4.31 8.86
CA ALA A 21 0.97 -3.72 9.65
C ALA A 21 0.47 -2.40 9.03
N ALA A 22 1.38 -1.55 8.60
CA ALA A 22 1.07 -0.28 7.94
C ALA A 22 0.29 -0.51 6.62
N LEU A 23 0.72 -1.46 5.79
CA LEU A 23 0.00 -1.84 4.57
C LEU A 23 -1.43 -2.30 4.85
N ARG A 24 -1.66 -3.09 5.91
CA ARG A 24 -3.01 -3.54 6.30
C ARG A 24 -3.87 -2.40 6.81
N ALA A 25 -3.28 -1.41 7.48
CA ALA A 25 -3.96 -0.21 7.95
C ALA A 25 -4.20 0.83 6.84
N GLY A 26 -3.75 0.57 5.60
CA GLY A 26 -3.78 1.56 4.51
C GLY A 26 -2.81 2.73 4.73
N GLN A 27 -1.91 2.60 5.71
CA GLN A 27 -0.89 3.59 6.03
C GLN A 27 0.35 3.27 5.21
N PHE A 28 0.58 4.05 4.17
CA PHE A 28 1.81 3.97 3.39
C PHE A 28 2.83 4.90 4.04
N SER A 29 3.56 4.40 5.03
CA SER A 29 4.75 5.07 5.54
C SER A 29 5.72 5.35 4.39
N ASP A 30 6.52 6.42 4.49
CA ASP A 30 7.49 6.77 3.44
C ASP A 30 8.43 5.57 3.15
N PRO A 31 8.34 4.96 1.95
CA PRO A 31 9.12 3.78 1.61
C PRO A 31 10.63 4.06 1.58
N ALA A 32 11.04 5.33 1.44
CA ALA A 32 12.45 5.71 1.50
C ALA A 32 13.03 5.48 2.90
N LEU A 33 12.33 5.92 3.95
CA LEU A 33 12.76 5.78 5.35
C LEU A 33 12.86 4.31 5.78
N VAL A 34 11.95 3.46 5.29
CA VAL A 34 12.01 2.01 5.58
C VAL A 34 13.20 1.36 4.88
N SER A 35 13.47 1.76 3.63
CA SER A 35 14.59 1.22 2.84
C SER A 35 15.94 1.56 3.45
N GLU A 36 16.15 2.80 3.89
CA GLU A 36 17.39 3.24 4.54
C GLU A 36 17.66 2.48 5.85
N ARG A 37 16.62 2.31 6.69
CA ARG A 37 16.75 1.59 7.97
C ARG A 37 17.04 0.11 7.76
N VAL A 38 16.45 -0.50 6.73
CA VAL A 38 16.76 -1.89 6.36
C VAL A 38 18.19 -2.03 5.85
N MET A 39 18.67 -1.12 4.99
CA MET A 39 20.05 -1.16 4.50
C MET A 39 21.05 -0.99 5.65
N ALA A 40 20.83 -0.03 6.55
CA ALA A 40 21.70 0.18 7.71
C ALA A 40 21.79 -1.06 8.62
N ALA A 41 20.66 -1.76 8.82
CA ALA A 41 20.63 -2.98 9.61
C ALA A 41 21.30 -4.18 8.91
N ILE A 42 21.20 -4.29 7.58
CA ILE A 42 21.90 -5.32 6.80
C ILE A 42 23.41 -5.07 6.76
N SER A 43 23.84 -3.81 6.64
CA SER A 43 25.27 -3.43 6.66
C SER A 43 25.96 -3.76 7.98
N ALA A 44 25.20 -3.99 9.06
CA ALA A 44 25.73 -4.42 10.36
C ALA A 44 25.91 -5.95 10.48
N LEU A 45 25.46 -6.74 9.50
CA LEU A 45 25.59 -8.20 9.49
C LEU A 45 26.89 -8.65 8.83
N ASP A 46 27.48 -9.73 9.35
CA ASP A 46 28.67 -10.35 8.75
C ASP A 46 28.22 -11.40 7.71
N PRO A 47 28.56 -11.25 6.42
CA PRO A 47 28.07 -12.14 5.37
C PRO A 47 28.57 -13.59 5.47
N VAL A 48 29.67 -13.83 6.20
CA VAL A 48 30.26 -15.16 6.39
C VAL A 48 29.65 -15.84 7.62
N ARG A 49 29.49 -15.10 8.72
CA ARG A 49 28.93 -15.65 9.98
C ARG A 49 27.40 -15.75 9.97
N ASP A 50 26.72 -14.81 9.32
CA ASP A 50 25.26 -14.68 9.37
C ASP A 50 24.57 -15.21 8.10
N ARG A 51 25.24 -16.08 7.33
CA ARG A 51 24.76 -16.58 6.03
C ARG A 51 23.35 -17.18 6.09
N ALA A 52 23.04 -17.96 7.13
CA ALA A 52 21.71 -18.54 7.32
C ALA A 52 20.64 -17.48 7.63
N ALA A 53 20.99 -16.47 8.45
CA ALA A 53 20.11 -15.36 8.78
C ALA A 53 19.86 -14.47 7.55
N LEU A 54 20.89 -14.20 6.74
CA LEU A 54 20.77 -13.47 5.48
C LEU A 54 19.89 -14.20 4.46
N ALA A 55 19.97 -15.54 4.40
CA ALA A 55 19.08 -16.34 3.55
C ALA A 55 17.61 -16.19 4.00
N ALA A 56 17.33 -16.31 5.29
CA ALA A 56 15.98 -16.11 5.82
C ALA A 56 15.46 -14.67 5.59
N LEU A 57 16.32 -13.66 5.79
CA LEU A 57 15.97 -12.26 5.52
C LEU A 57 15.68 -12.01 4.04
N LYS A 58 16.41 -12.67 3.14
CA LYS A 58 16.16 -12.59 1.70
C LYS A 58 14.79 -13.14 1.31
N ASP A 59 14.39 -14.27 1.91
CA ASP A 59 13.08 -14.85 1.63
C ASP A 59 11.95 -13.99 2.20
N GLU A 60 12.13 -13.42 3.40
CA GLU A 60 11.16 -12.50 3.98
C GLU A 60 11.06 -11.18 3.18
N ALA A 61 12.18 -10.66 2.66
CA ALA A 61 12.20 -9.50 1.79
C ALA A 61 11.45 -9.78 0.47
N ARG A 62 11.63 -10.97 -0.13
CA ARG A 62 10.89 -11.39 -1.33
C ARG A 62 9.40 -11.46 -1.08
N HIS A 63 8.99 -12.06 0.04
CA HIS A 63 7.59 -12.12 0.41
C HIS A 63 6.99 -10.72 0.59
N THR A 64 7.71 -9.82 1.26
CA THR A 64 7.27 -8.44 1.47
C THR A 64 7.17 -7.65 0.16
N ALA A 65 8.11 -7.84 -0.77
CA ALA A 65 8.05 -7.25 -2.11
C ALA A 65 6.82 -7.73 -2.91
N ASN A 66 6.46 -9.01 -2.82
CA ASN A 66 5.26 -9.54 -3.47
C ASN A 66 3.98 -8.91 -2.89
N LEU A 67 3.92 -8.72 -1.56
CA LEU A 67 2.80 -8.04 -0.91
C LEU A 67 2.68 -6.58 -1.35
N LEU A 68 3.80 -5.85 -1.43
CA LEU A 68 3.81 -4.46 -1.91
C LEU A 68 3.33 -4.35 -3.36
N ARG A 69 3.74 -5.28 -4.22
CA ARG A 69 3.26 -5.35 -5.61
C ARG A 69 1.76 -5.60 -5.67
N ALA A 70 1.27 -6.58 -4.91
CA ALA A 70 -0.16 -6.88 -4.85
C ALA A 70 -0.98 -5.69 -4.32
N ALA A 71 -0.48 -4.99 -3.30
CA ALA A 71 -1.12 -3.79 -2.76
C ALA A 71 -1.16 -2.65 -3.81
N ARG A 72 -0.06 -2.41 -4.52
CA ARG A 72 0.00 -1.43 -5.63
C ARG A 72 -1.00 -1.76 -6.73
N ASP A 73 -1.07 -3.02 -7.15
CA ASP A 73 -1.98 -3.46 -8.20
C ASP A 73 -3.45 -3.35 -7.76
N GLY A 74 -3.73 -3.67 -6.49
CA GLY A 74 -5.05 -3.47 -5.89
C GLY A 74 -5.48 -2.01 -5.87
N VAL A 75 -4.59 -1.10 -5.47
CA VAL A 75 -4.85 0.36 -5.51
C VAL A 75 -5.07 0.85 -6.94
N ALA A 76 -4.29 0.36 -7.90
CA ALA A 76 -4.46 0.74 -9.30
C ALA A 76 -5.81 0.27 -9.86
N ARG A 77 -6.23 -0.96 -9.53
CA ARG A 77 -7.56 -1.49 -9.91
C ARG A 77 -8.69 -0.69 -9.29
N ALA A 78 -8.64 -0.43 -7.98
CA ALA A 78 -9.64 0.37 -7.28
C ALA A 78 -9.77 1.79 -7.87
N ARG A 79 -8.64 2.43 -8.22
CA ARG A 79 -8.65 3.73 -8.92
C ARG A 79 -9.27 3.63 -10.32
N GLY A 80 -8.98 2.55 -11.06
CA GLY A 80 -9.58 2.28 -12.36
C GLY A 80 -11.10 2.13 -12.27
N GLU A 81 -11.58 1.33 -11.32
CA GLU A 81 -13.01 1.12 -11.06
C GLU A 81 -13.70 2.41 -10.63
N MET A 82 -13.10 3.22 -9.76
CA MET A 82 -13.64 4.53 -9.39
C MET A 82 -13.75 5.47 -10.60
N ARG A 83 -12.76 5.44 -11.50
CA ARG A 83 -12.79 6.25 -12.74
C ARG A 83 -13.88 5.79 -13.70
N SER A 84 -14.06 4.48 -13.85
CA SER A 84 -15.14 3.90 -14.65
C SER A 84 -16.53 4.18 -14.05
N ALA A 85 -16.66 4.13 -12.72
CA ALA A 85 -17.89 4.47 -12.01
C ALA A 85 -18.25 5.95 -12.18
N GLN A 86 -17.28 6.86 -12.13
CA GLN A 86 -17.49 8.29 -12.41
C GLN A 86 -17.87 8.57 -13.87
N SER A 87 -17.44 7.73 -14.82
CA SER A 87 -17.84 7.84 -16.23
C SER A 87 -19.24 7.32 -16.53
N THR A 88 -19.85 6.59 -15.58
CA THR A 88 -21.24 6.15 -15.70
C THR A 88 -22.16 7.31 -15.32
N VAL A 89 -22.29 8.27 -16.24
CA VAL A 89 -23.28 9.35 -16.14
C VAL A 89 -24.66 8.69 -16.14
N LEU A 90 -25.31 8.69 -14.98
CA LEU A 90 -26.70 8.29 -14.84
C LEU A 90 -27.55 9.11 -15.81
N THR A 91 -27.97 8.48 -16.90
CA THR A 91 -28.86 9.10 -17.86
C THR A 91 -30.27 8.99 -17.29
N THR A 92 -30.70 10.00 -16.53
CA THR A 92 -32.10 10.10 -16.11
C THR A 92 -32.94 10.51 -17.32
N TYR A 93 -33.86 9.61 -17.69
CA TYR A 93 -34.95 9.90 -18.62
C TYR A 93 -36.08 10.56 -17.84
N ASP A 94 -36.71 11.59 -18.41
CA ASP A 94 -37.95 12.11 -17.85
C ASP A 94 -39.14 11.17 -18.14
N ALA A 95 -40.31 11.49 -17.59
CA ALA A 95 -41.53 10.70 -17.78
C ALA A 95 -42.01 10.60 -19.25
N TYR A 96 -41.39 11.37 -20.15
CA TYR A 96 -41.65 11.38 -21.59
C TYR A 96 -40.54 10.69 -22.40
N GLY A 97 -39.56 10.06 -21.72
CA GLY A 97 -38.47 9.33 -22.35
C GLY A 97 -37.36 10.23 -22.92
N GLN A 98 -37.32 11.51 -22.57
CA GLN A 98 -36.28 12.42 -23.04
C GLN A 98 -35.05 12.39 -22.11
N ARG A 99 -33.85 12.34 -22.71
CA ARG A 99 -32.58 12.36 -21.98
C ARG A 99 -32.34 13.75 -21.37
N LYS A 100 -32.36 13.87 -20.04
CA LYS A 100 -31.83 15.08 -19.38
C LYS A 100 -30.32 14.94 -19.25
N GLY A 101 -29.59 15.67 -20.10
CA GLY A 101 -28.14 15.84 -19.98
C GLY A 101 -27.77 16.51 -18.63
N PRO A 102 -26.51 16.37 -18.18
CA PRO A 102 -26.06 16.93 -16.91
C PRO A 102 -26.18 18.45 -16.96
N SER A 103 -27.18 18.99 -16.26
CA SER A 103 -27.31 20.42 -16.05
C SER A 103 -26.21 20.84 -15.09
N ALA A 104 -25.15 21.44 -15.61
CA ALA A 104 -24.16 22.14 -14.81
C ALA A 104 -24.86 23.35 -14.16
N GLY A 105 -25.36 23.18 -12.93
CA GLY A 105 -25.94 24.28 -12.20
C GLY A 105 -26.82 23.88 -11.03
N GLY A 106 -26.30 24.08 -9.82
CA GLY A 106 -27.12 24.40 -8.65
C GLY A 106 -27.66 23.20 -7.88
N GLY A 107 -27.07 22.97 -6.70
CA GLY A 107 -27.49 21.95 -5.75
C GLY A 107 -28.97 22.02 -5.37
N ARG A 108 -29.53 20.86 -5.03
CA ARG A 108 -30.78 20.79 -4.27
C ARG A 108 -30.69 19.64 -3.28
N THR A 109 -30.48 20.00 -2.02
CA THR A 109 -30.60 19.14 -0.85
C THR A 109 -32.06 18.71 -0.74
N LEU A 110 -32.34 17.40 -0.78
CA LEU A 110 -33.67 16.86 -0.49
C LEU A 110 -33.80 16.75 1.02
N ALA A 111 -34.43 17.75 1.65
CA ALA A 111 -34.91 17.64 3.02
C ALA A 111 -36.04 16.61 3.06
N ARG A 112 -35.89 15.57 3.90
CA ARG A 112 -36.99 14.67 4.23
C ARG A 112 -37.83 15.34 5.33
N GLY A 113 -39.10 15.57 5.04
CA GLY A 113 -40.13 15.72 6.07
C GLY A 113 -40.45 14.39 6.72
#